data_AF-Q4E3W8-F1
#
_entry.id   AF-Q4E3W8-F1
#
_cell.length_a   1.000
_cell.length_b   1.000
_cell.length_c   1.000
_cell.angle_alpha   90.00
_cell.angle_beta   90.00
_cell.angle_gamma   90.00
#
_symmetry.space_group_name_H-M   'P 1'
#
loop_
_entity.id
_entity.type
_entity.pdbx_description
1 polymer ?
#
loop_
_entity_poly.entity_id
_entity_poly.type
_entity_poly.pdbx_seq_one_letter_code
_entity_poly.pdbx_strand_id
1 'polypeptide(L)'
;MGRGFGRGSRVAIVTHAQLKTAGKKTPRGLRGSRQKKRRRFHQKHDEQRKLEESLGMKPTNTSKSEKPLSQQVASIQFPHVVNKRQKGFRQLRRQIVDKVKDLRRRHAEKKKKQAMKSTNLSTH
;
A
#
# COMPACT_ATOMS: atom_id res chain seq x y z
N MET A 1 -42.74 -21.31 -17.71
CA MET A 1 -43.08 -19.87 -17.76
C MET A 1 -42.05 -19.10 -16.95
N GLY A 2 -41.22 -18.30 -17.61
CA GLY A 2 -40.11 -17.58 -16.99
C GLY A 2 -40.60 -16.51 -16.00
N ARG A 3 -40.14 -16.58 -14.75
CA ARG A 3 -40.34 -15.52 -13.77
C ARG A 3 -39.25 -14.48 -14.00
N GLY A 4 -39.55 -13.50 -14.84
CA GLY A 4 -38.71 -12.33 -15.02
C GLY A 4 -38.59 -11.60 -13.69
N PHE A 5 -37.36 -11.42 -13.21
CA PHE A 5 -37.04 -10.39 -12.22
C PHE A 5 -37.31 -9.05 -12.89
N GLY A 6 -38.55 -8.59 -12.72
CA GLY A 6 -39.10 -7.37 -13.28
C GLY A 6 -38.22 -6.19 -12.95
N ARG A 7 -37.60 -5.66 -14.00
CA ARG A 7 -37.10 -4.30 -14.12
C ARG A 7 -38.11 -3.34 -13.48
N GLY A 8 -37.79 -2.73 -12.32
CA GLY A 8 -38.66 -1.68 -11.81
C GLY A 8 -38.40 -1.14 -10.41
N SER A 9 -37.98 -1.97 -9.44
CA SER A 9 -37.65 -1.41 -8.12
C SER A 9 -36.26 -0.78 -8.15
N ARG A 10 -36.23 0.53 -8.39
CA ARG A 10 -35.08 1.39 -8.07
C ARG A 10 -34.71 1.14 -6.61
N VAL A 11 -33.76 0.24 -6.36
CA VAL A 11 -33.08 0.18 -5.07
C VAL A 11 -32.33 1.49 -4.97
N ALA A 12 -32.94 2.44 -4.24
CA ALA A 12 -32.28 3.69 -3.90
C ALA A 12 -31.04 3.31 -3.10
N ILE A 13 -29.89 3.36 -3.75
CA ILE A 13 -28.60 3.22 -3.09
C ILE A 13 -28.50 4.43 -2.18
N VAL A 14 -28.81 4.23 -0.90
CA VAL A 14 -28.67 5.23 0.15
C VAL A 14 -27.17 5.51 0.28
N THR A 15 -26.69 6.46 -0.52
CA THR A 15 -25.34 6.98 -0.42
C THR A 15 -25.30 7.85 0.84
N HIS A 16 -24.25 7.66 1.66
CA HIS A 16 -24.11 8.13 3.03
C HIS A 16 -24.20 9.66 3.28
N ALA A 17 -24.51 10.47 2.28
CA ALA A 17 -24.48 11.93 2.38
C ALA A 17 -25.80 12.57 2.86
N GLN A 18 -26.95 11.91 2.72
CA GLN A 18 -28.24 12.61 2.84
C GLN A 18 -28.97 12.50 4.19
N LEU A 19 -28.51 11.68 5.14
CA LEU A 19 -29.09 11.65 6.48
C LEU A 19 -28.32 12.58 7.43
N LYS A 20 -28.32 13.88 7.11
CA LYS A 20 -27.99 14.94 8.09
C LYS A 20 -29.15 15.06 9.10
N THR A 21 -29.25 14.07 9.98
CA THR A 21 -29.70 14.12 11.38
C THR A 21 -30.41 15.40 11.86
N ALA A 22 -31.59 15.69 11.33
CA ALA A 22 -32.58 16.48 12.05
C ALA A 22 -33.38 15.52 12.96
N GLY A 23 -33.04 15.48 14.26
CA GLY A 23 -33.93 14.96 15.30
C GLY A 23 -33.71 13.53 15.86
N LYS A 24 -32.98 12.64 15.18
CA LYS A 24 -32.73 11.29 15.75
C LYS A 24 -31.57 11.32 16.75
N LYS A 25 -31.89 11.43 18.05
CA LYS A 25 -30.91 11.23 19.14
C LYS A 25 -30.25 9.87 18.94
N THR A 26 -28.92 9.85 18.85
CA THR A 26 -28.16 8.58 18.80
C THR A 26 -28.45 7.80 20.10
N PRO A 27 -28.81 6.51 20.03
CA PRO A 27 -29.10 5.73 21.24
C PRO A 27 -27.85 5.69 22.13
N ARG A 28 -28.03 5.82 23.45
CA ARG A 28 -26.93 6.07 24.41
C ARG A 28 -25.76 5.08 24.30
N GLY A 29 -26.01 3.81 23.96
CA GLY A 29 -24.97 2.78 23.76
C GLY A 29 -24.09 2.95 22.52
N LEU A 30 -24.56 3.68 21.50
CA LEU A 30 -23.77 3.98 20.29
C LEU A 30 -23.08 5.35 20.38
N ARG A 31 -23.50 6.21 21.33
CA ARG A 31 -22.90 7.52 21.53
C ARG A 31 -21.45 7.36 22.00
N GLY A 32 -20.51 7.85 21.20
CA GLY A 32 -19.08 7.80 21.53
C GLY A 32 -18.41 6.43 21.37
N SER A 33 -19.09 5.40 20.85
CA SER A 33 -18.47 4.07 20.64
C SER A 33 -17.22 4.15 19.76
N ARG A 34 -17.24 5.00 18.72
CA ARG A 34 -16.09 5.28 17.85
C ARG A 34 -14.94 5.97 18.59
N GLN A 35 -15.24 6.94 19.45
CA GLN A 35 -14.23 7.63 20.26
C GLN A 35 -13.60 6.67 21.28
N LYS A 36 -14.42 5.82 21.93
CA LYS A 36 -13.96 4.77 22.85
C LYS A 36 -13.08 3.73 22.14
N LYS A 37 -13.47 3.28 20.93
CA LYS A 37 -12.64 2.39 20.10
C LYS A 37 -11.32 3.04 19.71
N ARG A 38 -11.33 4.32 19.30
CA ARG A 38 -10.11 5.07 18.94
C ARG A 38 -9.17 5.20 20.13
N ARG A 39 -9.69 5.56 21.32
CA ARG A 39 -8.89 5.64 22.55
C ARG A 39 -8.24 4.30 22.89
N ARG A 40 -8.99 3.19 22.81
CA ARG A 40 -8.46 1.82 23.03
C ARG A 40 -7.36 1.45 22.03
N PHE A 41 -7.52 1.84 20.76
CA PHE A 41 -6.52 1.56 19.72
C PHE A 41 -5.21 2.32 19.97
N HIS A 42 -5.28 3.62 20.33
CA HIS A 42 -4.08 4.39 20.69
C HIS A 42 -3.38 3.81 21.92
N GLN A 43 -4.12 3.44 22.97
CA GLN A 43 -3.54 2.82 24.16
C GLN A 43 -2.79 1.52 23.84
N LYS A 44 -3.36 0.64 23.01
CA LYS A 44 -2.68 -0.60 22.58
C LYS A 44 -1.39 -0.34 21.79
N HIS A 45 -1.40 0.63 20.87
CA HIS A 45 -0.22 0.95 20.09
C HIS A 45 0.89 1.59 20.94
N ASP A 46 0.52 2.42 21.92
CA ASP A 46 1.47 3.01 22.85
C ASP A 46 2.08 1.93 23.77
N GLU A 47 1.28 0.98 24.25
CA GLU A 47 1.76 -0.19 25.01
C GLU A 47 2.71 -1.05 24.19
N GLN A 48 2.36 -1.37 22.94
CA GLN A 48 3.21 -2.15 22.06
C GLN A 48 4.54 -1.43 21.79
N ARG A 49 4.51 -0.12 21.54
CA ARG A 49 5.71 0.68 21.33
C ARG A 49 6.61 0.71 22.57
N LYS A 50 6.03 0.85 23.78
CA LYS A 50 6.79 0.79 25.04
C LYS A 50 7.44 -0.57 25.28
N LEU A 51 6.76 -1.66 24.90
CA LEU A 51 7.33 -3.01 24.96
C LEU A 51 8.48 -3.19 23.97
N GLU A 52 8.33 -2.74 22.73
CA GLU A 52 9.40 -2.76 21.71
C GLU A 52 10.61 -1.93 22.15
N GLU A 53 10.38 -0.76 22.76
CA GLU A 53 11.42 0.08 23.34
C GLU A 53 12.13 -0.62 24.53
N SER A 54 11.38 -1.31 25.40
CA SER A 54 11.93 -2.06 26.55
C SER A 54 12.74 -3.28 26.12
N LEU A 55 12.35 -3.94 25.03
CA LEU A 55 13.08 -5.06 24.42
C LEU A 55 14.30 -4.62 23.61
N GLY A 56 14.56 -3.31 23.51
CA GLY A 56 15.66 -2.77 22.70
C GLY A 56 15.44 -2.95 21.20
N MET A 57 14.24 -3.32 20.76
CA MET A 57 13.85 -3.44 19.35
C MET A 57 13.54 -2.06 18.78
N LYS A 58 14.49 -1.13 18.89
CA LYS A 58 14.42 0.11 18.12
C LYS A 58 14.38 -0.28 16.63
N PRO A 59 13.58 0.39 15.78
CA PRO A 59 13.65 0.15 14.36
C PRO A 59 15.11 0.38 13.95
N THR A 60 15.79 -0.70 13.58
CA THR A 60 17.13 -0.62 13.04
C THR A 60 16.97 0.06 11.69
N ASN A 61 17.00 1.38 11.70
CA ASN A 61 17.20 2.20 10.51
C ASN A 61 18.65 2.03 10.05
N THR A 62 19.17 0.79 10.05
CA THR A 62 20.34 0.45 9.27
C THR A 62 19.90 0.76 7.85
N SER A 63 20.36 1.91 7.36
CA SER A 63 20.30 2.23 5.96
C SER A 63 21.04 1.09 5.31
N LYS A 64 20.32 0.06 4.86
CA LYS A 64 20.87 -0.99 4.02
C LYS A 64 21.47 -0.18 2.88
N SER A 65 22.80 -0.05 2.89
CA SER A 65 23.55 0.73 1.92
C SER A 65 22.94 0.38 0.58
N GLU A 66 22.36 1.38 -0.08
CA GLU A 66 21.51 1.12 -1.23
C GLU A 66 22.34 0.33 -2.22
N LYS A 67 21.99 -0.96 -2.39
CA LYS A 67 22.79 -1.86 -3.20
C LYS A 67 22.97 -1.22 -4.58
N PRO A 68 24.16 -1.29 -5.20
CA PRO A 68 24.36 -0.73 -6.52
C PRO A 68 23.33 -1.32 -7.49
N LEU A 69 22.95 -0.55 -8.51
CA LEU A 69 21.92 -0.93 -9.48
C LEU A 69 22.17 -2.32 -10.08
N SER A 70 23.42 -2.67 -10.35
CA SER A 70 23.85 -3.98 -10.84
C SER A 70 23.47 -5.13 -9.90
N GLN A 71 23.71 -4.97 -8.60
CA GLN A 71 23.37 -5.98 -7.60
C GLN A 71 21.86 -6.08 -7.39
N GLN A 72 21.12 -4.97 -7.52
CA GLN A 72 19.66 -5.01 -7.49
C GLN A 72 19.10 -5.80 -8.69
N VAL A 73 19.64 -5.58 -9.89
CA VAL A 73 19.25 -6.33 -11.09
C VAL A 73 19.59 -7.83 -10.95
N ALA A 74 20.78 -8.15 -10.43
CA ALA A 74 21.18 -9.54 -10.19
C ALA A 74 20.31 -10.26 -9.15
N SER A 75 19.72 -9.52 -8.19
CA SER A 75 18.84 -10.08 -7.18
C SER A 75 17.42 -10.38 -7.67
N ILE A 76 17.06 -10.00 -8.91
CA ILE A 76 15.71 -10.24 -9.42
C ILE A 76 15.51 -11.74 -9.65
N GLN A 77 14.61 -12.32 -8.86
CA GLN A 77 14.18 -13.71 -9.05
C GLN A 77 13.08 -13.79 -10.12
N PHE A 78 13.20 -14.79 -10.98
CA PHE A 78 12.24 -15.11 -12.03
C PHE A 78 11.73 -16.54 -11.87
N PRO A 79 10.45 -16.79 -12.18
CA PRO A 79 9.90 -18.13 -12.11
C PRO A 79 10.63 -19.06 -13.08
N HIS A 80 10.97 -20.26 -12.61
CA HIS A 80 11.62 -21.27 -13.44
C HIS A 80 10.64 -21.75 -14.52
N VAL A 81 11.06 -21.71 -15.79
CA VAL A 81 10.22 -22.16 -16.91
C VAL A 81 10.38 -23.68 -17.07
N VAL A 82 9.37 -24.42 -16.60
CA VAL A 82 9.31 -25.89 -16.75
C VAL A 82 9.01 -26.29 -18.20
N ASN A 83 8.14 -25.54 -18.89
CA ASN A 83 7.73 -25.83 -20.27
C ASN A 83 8.62 -25.12 -21.30
N LYS A 84 9.78 -25.73 -21.59
CA LYS A 84 10.78 -25.22 -22.55
C LYS A 84 10.26 -25.06 -23.98
N ARG A 85 9.23 -25.80 -24.39
CA ARG A 85 9.02 -26.08 -25.83
C ARG A 85 8.45 -24.95 -26.69
N GLN A 86 7.67 -23.96 -26.21
CA GLN A 86 7.15 -22.93 -27.15
C GLN A 86 6.89 -21.51 -26.57
N LYS A 87 6.12 -21.37 -25.48
CA LYS A 87 5.66 -20.04 -25.01
C LYS A 87 6.35 -19.54 -23.73
N GLY A 88 6.92 -20.45 -22.93
CA GLY A 88 7.50 -20.12 -21.64
C GLY A 88 8.69 -19.16 -21.72
N PHE A 89 9.66 -19.40 -22.62
CA PHE A 89 10.84 -18.54 -22.74
C PHE A 89 10.53 -17.14 -23.28
N ARG A 90 9.59 -17.01 -24.23
CA ARG A 90 9.17 -15.69 -24.72
C ARG A 90 8.50 -14.86 -23.61
N GLN A 91 7.64 -15.50 -22.81
CA GLN A 91 7.02 -14.85 -21.66
C GLN A 91 8.03 -14.49 -20.57
N LEU A 92 8.94 -15.42 -20.23
CA LEU A 92 10.03 -15.17 -19.28
C LEU A 92 10.90 -14.01 -19.72
N ARG A 93 11.30 -13.96 -20.99
CA ARG A 93 12.10 -12.84 -21.53
C ARG A 93 11.37 -11.51 -21.37
N ARG A 94 10.06 -11.45 -21.66
CA ARG A 94 9.26 -10.23 -21.43
C ARG A 94 9.25 -9.84 -19.95
N GLN A 95 8.98 -10.78 -19.05
CA GLN A 95 9.01 -10.54 -17.60
C GLN A 95 10.38 -10.03 -17.11
N ILE A 96 11.48 -10.57 -17.65
CA ILE A 96 12.84 -10.11 -17.34
C ILE A 96 13.04 -8.67 -17.77
N VAL A 97 12.73 -8.36 -19.04
CA VAL A 97 12.91 -7.02 -19.60
C VAL A 97 12.05 -6.00 -18.85
N ASP A 98 10.78 -6.32 -18.58
CA ASP A 98 9.85 -5.43 -17.90
C ASP A 98 10.29 -5.13 -16.47
N LYS A 99 10.67 -6.15 -15.69
CA LYS A 99 11.18 -5.95 -14.31
C LYS A 99 12.46 -5.12 -14.28
N VAL A 100 13.40 -5.36 -15.21
CA VAL A 100 14.65 -4.58 -15.29
C VAL A 100 14.36 -3.14 -15.70
N LYS A 101 13.45 -2.92 -16.64
CA LYS A 101 13.02 -1.58 -17.08
C LYS A 101 12.39 -0.80 -15.92
N ASP A 102 11.50 -1.41 -15.16
CA ASP A 102 10.87 -0.79 -13.98
C ASP A 102 11.86 -0.46 -12.87
N LEU A 103 12.87 -1.32 -12.67
CA LEU A 103 13.93 -1.07 -11.70
C LEU A 103 14.80 0.12 -12.13
N ARG A 104 15.22 0.15 -13.40
CA ARG A 104 15.96 1.29 -13.98
C ARG A 104 15.17 2.60 -13.90
N ARG A 105 13.87 2.56 -14.18
CA ARG A 105 12.99 3.74 -14.06
C ARG A 105 12.97 4.28 -12.63
N ARG A 106 12.72 3.42 -11.64
CA ARG A 106 12.72 3.81 -10.21
C ARG A 106 14.06 4.37 -9.76
N HIS A 107 15.17 3.79 -10.21
CA HIS A 107 16.51 4.28 -9.90
C HIS A 107 16.76 5.68 -10.52
N ALA A 108 16.36 5.89 -11.77
CA ALA A 108 16.48 7.18 -12.44
C ALA A 108 15.59 8.25 -11.78
N GLU A 109 14.34 7.92 -11.44
CA GLU A 109 13.44 8.80 -10.69
C GLU A 109 14.02 9.19 -9.34
N LYS A 110 14.64 8.24 -8.63
CA LYS A 110 15.30 8.50 -7.36
C LYS A 110 16.49 9.43 -7.50
N LYS A 111 17.36 9.20 -8.50
CA LYS A 111 18.50 10.09 -8.82
C LYS A 111 18.02 11.49 -9.18
N LYS A 112 16.94 11.61 -9.97
CA LYS A 112 16.31 12.89 -10.31
C LYS A 112 15.79 13.62 -9.07
N LYS A 113 15.09 12.92 -8.18
CA LYS A 113 14.60 13.48 -6.91
C LYS A 113 15.74 13.94 -5.99
N GLN A 114 16.84 13.18 -5.93
CA GLN A 114 18.04 13.58 -5.18
C GLN A 114 18.69 14.82 -5.77
N ALA A 115 18.85 14.87 -7.09
CA ALA A 115 19.39 16.04 -7.80
C ALA A 115 18.52 17.30 -7.57
N MET A 116 17.19 17.17 -7.64
CA MET A 116 16.26 18.28 -7.35
C MET A 116 16.35 18.76 -5.89
N LYS A 117 16.54 17.84 -4.94
CA LYS A 117 16.75 18.21 -3.54
C LYS A 117 18.04 18.98 -3.34
N SER A 118 19.14 18.55 -3.96
CA SER A 118 20.42 19.25 -3.86
C SER A 118 20.40 20.62 -4.53
N THR A 119 19.73 20.77 -5.68
CA THR A 119 19.61 22.08 -6.36
C THR A 119 18.78 23.07 -5.56
N ASN A 120 17.68 22.62 -4.94
CA ASN A 120 16.84 23.49 -4.12
C ASN A 120 17.53 23.90 -2.80
N LEU A 121 18.45 23.07 -2.30
CA LEU A 121 19.28 23.37 -1.13
C LEU A 121 20.39 24.38 -1.45
N SER A 122 20.92 24.41 -2.68
CA SER A 122 21.96 25.37 -3.08
C SER A 122 21.44 26.76 -3.47
N THR A 123 20.13 26.91 -3.64
CA THR A 123 19.49 28.20 -3.99
C THR A 123 19.04 29.03 -2.78
N HIS A 124 19.32 28.57 -1.56
CA HIS A 124 19.08 29.29 -0.30
C HIS A 124 20.41 29.58 0.39
#